data_AF-A0A109JQ36-F1
#
_entry.id   AF-A0A109JQ36-F1
#
_cell.length_a   1.000
_cell.length_b   1.000
_cell.length_c   1.000
_cell.angle_alpha   90.00
_cell.angle_beta   90.00
_cell.angle_gamma   90.00
#
_symmetry.space_group_name_H-M   'P 1'
#
loop_
_entity.id
_entity.type
_entity.pdbx_description
1 polymer ?
#
loop_
_entity_poly.entity_id
_entity_poly.type
_entity_poly.pdbx_seq_one_letter_code
_entity_poly.pdbx_strand_id
1 'polypeptide(L)'
;MGGCSDKLDCDSIETRKAVLQMVADDHRNPLAKYAAKESTAKPSSENTKPLYLLGDKIVTTSVSADKRTLQCSGAISAAVGDTKASKKIDFTVQQTSDGKISVSVVPFQF
;
A
#
# COMPACT_ATOMS: atom_id res chain seq x y z
N MET A 1 10.20 -27.53 18.09
CA MET A 1 10.22 -26.05 18.05
C MET A 1 10.23 -25.63 16.58
N GLY A 2 9.06 -25.31 16.02
CA GLY A 2 8.95 -24.91 14.62
C GLY A 2 9.28 -23.43 14.49
N GLY A 3 10.49 -23.12 14.01
CA GLY A 3 10.86 -21.75 13.68
C GLY A 3 10.01 -21.27 12.53
N CYS A 4 9.19 -20.25 12.77
CA CYS A 4 8.61 -19.44 11.70
C CYS A 4 9.78 -18.99 10.82
N SER A 5 9.85 -19.50 9.59
CA SER A 5 10.79 -18.97 8.63
C SER A 5 10.45 -17.50 8.44
N ASP A 6 11.42 -16.61 8.67
CA ASP A 6 11.38 -15.18 8.33
C ASP A 6 11.29 -15.02 6.80
N LYS A 7 10.25 -15.58 6.20
CA LYS A 7 10.04 -15.59 4.78
C LYS A 7 9.41 -14.25 4.45
N LEU A 8 10.19 -13.41 3.78
CA LEU A 8 9.70 -12.20 3.15
C LEU A 8 8.43 -12.56 2.36
N ASP A 9 7.36 -11.83 2.62
CA ASP A 9 6.05 -12.08 2.02
C ASP A 9 5.39 -10.75 1.66
N CYS A 10 4.89 -10.67 0.43
CA CYS A 10 4.12 -9.52 -0.05
C CYS A 10 2.79 -9.38 0.69
N ASP A 11 2.25 -10.48 1.23
CA ASP A 11 0.91 -10.53 1.81
C ASP A 11 0.90 -10.63 3.35
N SER A 12 2.05 -10.53 4.00
CA SER A 12 2.13 -10.52 5.46
C SER A 12 1.43 -9.30 6.05
N ILE A 13 1.00 -9.43 7.31
CA ILE A 13 0.35 -8.35 8.06
C ILE A 13 1.28 -7.13 8.17
N GLU A 14 2.56 -7.37 8.38
CA GLU A 14 3.61 -6.35 8.48
C GLU A 14 3.75 -5.59 7.16
N THR A 15 3.83 -6.30 6.03
CA THR A 15 3.92 -5.69 4.69
C THR A 15 2.67 -4.89 4.38
N ARG A 16 1.48 -5.45 4.61
CA ARG A 16 0.20 -4.74 4.39
C ARG A 16 0.12 -3.45 5.19
N LYS A 17 0.49 -3.48 6.47
CA LYS A 17 0.53 -2.27 7.33
C LYS A 17 1.53 -1.24 6.81
N ALA A 18 2.74 -1.66 6.44
CA ALA A 18 3.77 -0.76 5.93
C ALA A 18 3.38 -0.11 4.60
N VAL A 19 2.73 -0.85 3.68
CA VAL A 19 2.19 -0.29 2.43
C VAL A 19 1.10 0.75 2.74
N LEU A 20 0.15 0.44 3.62
CA LEU A 20 -0.90 1.39 4.01
C LEU A 20 -0.31 2.65 4.63
N GLN A 21 0.66 2.51 5.52
CA GLN A 21 1.35 3.63 6.15
C GLN A 21 2.06 4.51 5.11
N MET A 22 2.82 3.91 4.18
CA MET A 22 3.51 4.64 3.12
C MET A 22 2.55 5.44 2.23
N VAL A 23 1.39 4.86 1.92
CA VAL A 23 0.34 5.51 1.12
C VAL A 23 -0.34 6.63 1.90
N ALA A 24 -0.59 6.43 3.20
CA ALA A 24 -1.24 7.40 4.07
C ALA A 24 -0.34 8.60 4.40
N ASP A 25 0.97 8.37 4.53
CA ASP A 25 1.96 9.41 4.80
C ASP A 25 2.27 10.29 3.56
N ASP A 26 1.90 9.84 2.36
CA ASP A 26 1.98 10.68 1.16
C ASP A 26 0.87 11.76 1.15
N HIS A 27 1.20 12.93 1.69
CA HIS A 27 0.29 14.09 1.66
C HIS A 27 -0.07 14.58 0.25
N ARG A 28 0.65 14.13 -0.80
CA ARG A 28 0.38 14.46 -2.20
C ARG A 28 -0.19 13.27 -2.97
N ASN A 29 -0.74 12.28 -2.26
CA ASN A 29 -1.28 11.07 -2.85
C ASN A 29 -2.28 11.37 -3.98
N PRO A 30 -1.95 11.03 -5.24
CA PRO A 30 -2.82 11.34 -6.38
C PRO A 30 -4.18 10.65 -6.35
N LEU A 31 -4.26 9.45 -5.76
CA LEU A 31 -5.50 8.69 -5.63
C LEU A 31 -6.48 9.37 -4.67
N ALA A 32 -5.98 9.85 -3.52
CA ALA A 32 -6.77 10.62 -2.57
C ALA A 32 -7.17 11.98 -3.13
N LYS A 33 -6.25 12.66 -3.84
CA LYS A 33 -6.56 13.94 -4.50
C LYS A 33 -7.64 13.80 -5.57
N TYR A 34 -7.61 12.72 -6.35
CA TYR A 34 -8.65 12.40 -7.32
C TYR A 34 -9.99 12.17 -6.61
N ALA A 35 -10.03 11.30 -5.59
CA ALA A 35 -11.26 11.03 -4.84
C ALA A 35 -11.86 12.31 -4.21
N ALA A 36 -11.01 13.17 -3.63
CA ALA A 36 -11.44 14.45 -3.05
C ALA A 36 -11.99 15.42 -4.10
N LYS A 37 -11.39 15.47 -5.29
CA LYS A 37 -11.81 16.34 -6.39
C LYS A 37 -13.17 15.94 -6.96
N GLU A 38 -13.43 14.64 -7.04
CA GLU A 38 -14.67 14.12 -7.61
C GLU A 38 -15.80 13.97 -6.56
N SER A 39 -15.48 14.13 -5.27
CA SER A 39 -16.48 14.08 -4.20
C SER A 39 -17.44 15.27 -4.24
N THR A 40 -18.72 14.98 -4.04
CA THR A 40 -19.79 15.99 -3.95
C THR A 40 -20.30 16.17 -2.52
N ALA A 41 -19.80 15.36 -1.58
CA ALA A 41 -20.17 15.44 -0.18
C ALA A 41 -19.78 16.79 0.43
N LYS A 42 -20.62 17.30 1.34
CA LYS A 42 -20.26 18.48 2.13
C LYS A 42 -18.99 18.17 2.96
N PRO A 43 -17.95 19.03 2.88
CA PRO A 43 -16.74 18.82 3.67
C PRO A 43 -17.07 18.79 5.18
N SER A 44 -16.66 17.72 5.84
CA SER A 44 -16.67 17.61 7.30
C SER A 44 -15.27 17.21 7.78
N SER A 45 -15.00 17.34 9.07
CA SER A 45 -13.75 16.86 9.68
C SER A 45 -13.53 15.36 9.52
N GLU A 46 -14.60 14.59 9.29
CA GLU A 46 -14.57 13.14 9.10
C GLU A 46 -14.36 12.75 7.63
N ASN A 47 -14.96 13.49 6.70
CA ASN A 47 -14.95 13.16 5.27
C ASN A 47 -13.81 13.80 4.47
N THR A 48 -13.02 14.68 5.09
CA THR A 48 -11.82 15.28 4.48
C THR A 48 -10.58 14.40 4.63
N LYS A 49 -10.59 13.45 5.57
CA LYS A 49 -9.48 12.50 5.75
C LYS A 49 -9.67 11.30 4.83
N PRO A 50 -8.68 10.97 3.97
CA PRO A 50 -8.79 9.81 3.11
C PRO A 50 -8.75 8.52 3.93
N LEU A 51 -9.67 7.61 3.63
CA LEU A 51 -9.66 6.24 4.13
C LEU A 51 -9.02 5.34 3.07
N TYR A 52 -7.89 4.71 3.43
CA TYR A 52 -7.18 3.80 2.53
C TYR A 52 -7.49 2.35 2.86
N LEU A 53 -7.76 1.55 1.82
CA LEU A 53 -7.97 0.12 1.93
C LEU A 53 -7.14 -0.61 0.87
N LEU A 54 -6.32 -1.56 1.32
CA LEU A 54 -5.67 -2.53 0.44
C LEU A 54 -6.66 -3.63 0.06
N GLY A 55 -6.60 -4.06 -1.20
CA GLY A 55 -7.35 -5.20 -1.67
C GLY A 55 -6.86 -6.51 -1.05
N ASP A 56 -7.74 -7.50 -0.99
CA ASP A 56 -7.45 -8.78 -0.35
C ASP A 56 -6.40 -9.59 -1.09
N LYS A 57 -6.22 -9.35 -2.39
CA LYS A 57 -5.26 -10.07 -3.22
C LYS A 57 -4.02 -9.23 -3.46
N ILE A 58 -2.91 -9.68 -2.89
CA ILE A 58 -1.56 -9.22 -3.23
C ILE A 58 -0.82 -10.39 -3.87
N VAL A 59 -0.08 -10.11 -4.95
CA VAL A 59 0.72 -11.10 -5.66
C VAL A 59 2.19 -10.70 -5.69
N THR A 60 3.08 -11.67 -5.52
CA THR A 60 4.50 -11.50 -5.79
C THR A 60 4.72 -11.59 -7.30
N THR A 61 5.27 -10.54 -7.90
CA THR A 61 5.55 -10.48 -9.34
C THR A 61 6.97 -10.90 -9.68
N SER A 62 7.94 -10.65 -8.79
CA SER A 62 9.30 -11.16 -8.94
C SER A 62 10.03 -11.24 -7.59
N VAL A 63 11.12 -12.00 -7.57
CA VAL A 63 11.99 -12.22 -6.42
C VAL A 63 13.44 -12.02 -6.85
N SER A 64 14.22 -11.29 -6.07
CA SER A 64 15.66 -11.13 -6.33
C SER A 64 16.42 -12.44 -6.12
N ALA A 65 17.59 -12.56 -6.75
CA ALA A 65 18.44 -13.76 -6.66
C ALA A 65 18.86 -14.09 -5.20
N ASP A 66 19.05 -13.06 -4.38
CA ASP A 66 19.40 -13.19 -2.95
C ASP A 66 18.18 -13.46 -2.04
N LYS A 67 16.97 -13.51 -2.61
CA LYS A 67 15.68 -13.71 -1.91
C LYS A 67 15.37 -12.67 -0.83
N ARG A 68 16.07 -11.53 -0.83
CA ARG A 68 15.86 -10.42 0.12
C ARG A 68 14.97 -9.32 -0.43
N THR A 69 14.57 -9.37 -1.70
CA THR A 69 13.72 -8.37 -2.33
C THR A 69 12.60 -9.03 -3.11
N LEU A 70 11.35 -8.61 -2.84
CA LEU A 70 10.17 -8.98 -3.60
C LEU A 70 9.62 -7.76 -4.32
N GLN A 71 9.24 -7.95 -5.58
CA GLN A 71 8.31 -7.06 -6.25
C GLN A 71 6.91 -7.59 -6.04
N CYS A 72 5.99 -6.71 -5.65
CA CYS A 72 4.64 -7.05 -5.29
C CYS A 72 3.65 -6.15 -6.04
N SER A 73 2.49 -6.70 -6.36
CA SER A 73 1.37 -5.96 -6.94
C SER A 73 0.09 -6.26 -6.18
N GLY A 74 -0.73 -5.25 -5.97
CA GLY A 74 -2.04 -5.39 -5.37
C GLY A 74 -3.01 -4.35 -5.91
N ALA A 75 -4.15 -4.22 -5.23
CA ALA A 75 -5.08 -3.11 -5.43
C ALA A 75 -5.11 -2.25 -4.17
N ILE A 76 -5.31 -0.95 -4.35
CA ILE A 76 -5.56 -0.03 -3.26
C ILE A 76 -6.68 0.92 -3.64
N SER A 77 -7.44 1.33 -2.64
CA SER A 77 -8.49 2.32 -2.78
C SER A 77 -8.35 3.43 -1.76
N ALA A 78 -8.70 4.65 -2.17
CA ALA A 78 -8.85 5.80 -1.29
C ALA A 78 -10.30 6.28 -1.37
N ALA A 79 -10.93 6.43 -0.22
CA ALA A 79 -12.26 7.02 -0.09
C ALA A 79 -12.18 8.40 0.57
N VAL A 80 -12.82 9.39 -0.04
CA VAL A 80 -12.96 10.75 0.48
C VAL A 80 -14.41 11.17 0.27
N GLY A 81 -15.11 11.51 1.35
CA GLY A 81 -16.55 11.77 1.32
C GLY A 81 -17.36 10.59 0.76
N ASP A 82 -18.12 10.87 -0.30
CA ASP A 82 -18.98 9.91 -1.02
C ASP A 82 -18.24 9.19 -2.17
N THR A 83 -16.97 9.54 -2.43
CA THR A 83 -16.23 9.04 -3.58
C THR A 83 -15.14 8.06 -3.18
N LYS A 84 -15.05 6.95 -3.92
CA LYS A 84 -13.99 5.95 -3.80
C LYS A 84 -13.26 5.81 -5.13
N ALA A 85 -11.95 6.02 -5.10
CA ALA A 85 -11.06 5.75 -6.23
C ALA A 85 -10.23 4.50 -5.96
N SER A 86 -10.00 3.67 -6.97
CA SER A 86 -9.20 2.44 -6.84
C SER A 86 -8.18 2.33 -7.97
N LYS A 87 -6.97 1.85 -7.67
CA LYS A 87 -5.90 1.62 -8.65
C LYS A 87 -5.08 0.39 -8.27
N LYS A 88 -4.35 -0.14 -9.26
CA LYS A 88 -3.25 -1.06 -9.01
C LYS A 88 -2.16 -0.32 -8.22
N ILE A 89 -1.61 -0.98 -7.22
CA ILE A 89 -0.42 -0.54 -6.49
C ILE A 89 0.70 -1.53 -6.73
N ASP A 90 1.87 -1.00 -7.07
CA ASP A 90 3.10 -1.77 -7.19
C ASP A 90 4.05 -1.32 -6.08
N PHE A 91 4.70 -2.26 -5.41
CA PHE A 91 5.57 -1.95 -4.28
C PHE A 91 6.68 -2.99 -4.16
N THR A 92 7.80 -2.56 -3.58
CA THR A 92 8.94 -3.42 -3.27
C THR A 92 8.95 -3.71 -1.78
N VAL A 93 9.18 -4.97 -1.43
CA VAL A 93 9.42 -5.40 -0.06
C VAL A 93 10.86 -5.87 0.02
N GLN A 94 11.65 -5.29 0.91
CA GLN A 94 13.06 -5.62 1.07
C GLN A 94 13.37 -5.99 2.51
N GLN A 95 14.09 -7.09 2.71
CA GLN A 95 14.67 -7.46 3.99
C GLN A 95 16.10 -6.95 4.08
N THR A 96 16.37 -6.09 5.06
CA THR A 96 17.70 -5.55 5.32
C THR A 96 18.56 -6.57 6.07
N SER A 97 19.88 -6.34 6.12
CA SER A 97 20.84 -7.26 6.74
C SER A 97 20.64 -7.44 8.25
N ASP A 98 19.95 -6.52 8.91
CA ASP A 98 19.51 -6.60 10.31
C ASP A 98 18.16 -7.32 10.49
N GLY A 99 17.60 -7.90 9.42
CA GLY A 99 16.36 -8.65 9.42
C GLY A 99 15.09 -7.79 9.35
N LYS A 100 15.20 -6.46 9.33
CA LYS A 100 14.03 -5.58 9.22
C LYS A 100 13.43 -5.60 7.82
N ILE A 101 12.13 -5.36 7.74
CA ILE A 101 11.40 -5.21 6.49
C ILE A 101 11.30 -3.72 6.16
N SER A 102 11.65 -3.37 4.93
CA SER A 102 11.43 -2.07 4.31
C SER A 102 10.46 -2.21 3.16
N VAL A 103 9.52 -1.27 3.04
CA VAL A 103 8.55 -1.23 1.94
C VAL A 103 8.70 0.09 1.21
N SER A 104 8.71 0.04 -0.12
CA SER A 104 8.65 1.22 -0.97
C SER A 104 7.52 1.08 -1.99
N VAL A 105 6.68 2.10 -2.10
CA VAL A 105 5.51 2.12 -2.99
C VAL A 105 5.87 2.89 -4.26
N VAL A 106 5.53 2.33 -5.42
CA VAL A 106 5.65 3.03 -6.69
C VAL A 106 4.55 4.11 -6.77
N PRO A 107 4.88 5.38 -7.03
CA PRO A 107 3.89 6.44 -7.13
C PRO A 107 2.81 6.18 -8.18
N PHE A 108 1.56 6.54 -7.89
CA PHE A 108 0.46 6.39 -8.83
C PHE A 108 0.61 7.34 -10.02
N GLN A 109 0.33 6.83 -11.23
CA GLN A 109 0.22 7.62 -12.46
C GLN A 109 -1.25 7.67 -12.90
N PHE A 110 -1.75 8.87 -13.16
CA PHE A 110 -3.11 9.21 -13.59
C PHE A 110 -3.08 10.01 -14.88
#